data_AF-A0A975HPE6-F1
#
_entry.id   AF-A0A975HPE6-F1
#
_cell.length_a   1.000
_cell.length_b   1.000
_cell.length_c   1.000
_cell.angle_alpha   90.00
_cell.angle_beta   90.00
_cell.angle_gamma   90.00
#
_symmetry.space_group_name_H-M   'P 1'
#
loop_
_entity.id
_entity.type
_entity.pdbx_description
1 polymer ?
#
loop_
_entity_poly.entity_id
_entity_poly.type
_entity_poly.pdbx_seq_one_letter_code
_entity_poly.pdbx_strand_id
1 'polypeptide(L)'
;MTDFKTLLFRAGFMNFGKLNRVQVCDFLCVSERTLERWISDNNPCPRALRLLELRIDGRISTHPAWRDFKVCRNGYLWTSRGHRYDAGFINKIDFLQRSNRAHESHAVQLQTEIDNLKDLVQASDRMRDIGKELITMSDRFKFRSILFNYDAQKDKTA
;
A
#
# COMPACT_ATOMS: atom_id res chain seq x y z
N MET A 1 -39.13 11.33 14.31
CA MET A 1 -39.32 10.54 13.07
C MET A 1 -38.45 11.17 12.01
N THR A 2 -37.48 10.46 11.45
CA THR A 2 -36.61 10.96 10.38
C THR A 2 -37.45 11.12 9.10
N ASP A 3 -37.40 12.29 8.49
CA ASP A 3 -38.11 12.56 7.23
C ASP A 3 -37.59 11.67 6.10
N PHE A 4 -38.49 11.08 5.31
CA PHE A 4 -38.15 10.16 4.22
C PHE A 4 -37.23 10.81 3.18
N LYS A 5 -37.40 12.12 2.90
CA LYS A 5 -36.49 12.86 2.02
C LYS A 5 -35.07 12.92 2.58
N THR A 6 -34.93 13.06 3.90
CA THR A 6 -33.63 13.07 4.56
C THR A 6 -32.95 11.69 4.45
N LEU A 7 -33.71 10.60 4.54
CA LEU A 7 -33.18 9.25 4.32
C LEU A 7 -32.72 9.04 2.88
N LEU A 8 -33.50 9.51 1.89
CA LEU A 8 -33.10 9.46 0.48
C LEU A 8 -31.83 10.27 0.21
N PHE A 9 -31.70 11.44 0.85
CA PHE A 9 -30.48 12.26 0.80
C PHE A 9 -29.28 11.50 1.37
N ARG A 10 -29.39 10.98 2.61
CA ARG A 10 -28.30 10.25 3.29
C ARG A 10 -27.92 8.96 2.55
N ALA A 11 -28.88 8.32 1.88
CA ALA A 11 -28.65 7.14 1.05
C ALA A 11 -27.95 7.45 -0.30
N GLY A 12 -27.70 8.73 -0.59
CA GLY A 12 -26.96 9.19 -1.78
C GLY A 12 -27.79 9.24 -3.06
N PHE A 13 -29.12 9.28 -2.97
CA PHE A 13 -29.99 9.36 -4.15
C PHE A 13 -30.27 10.78 -4.63
N MET A 14 -29.75 11.80 -3.93
CA MET A 14 -29.93 13.20 -4.29
C MET A 14 -28.63 13.80 -4.83
N ASN A 15 -28.68 14.32 -6.04
CA ASN A 15 -27.58 15.05 -6.68
C ASN A 15 -28.01 16.51 -6.85
N PHE A 16 -27.29 17.46 -6.24
CA PHE A 16 -27.58 18.89 -6.30
C PHE A 16 -29.05 19.25 -5.97
N GLY A 17 -29.62 18.59 -4.98
CA GLY A 17 -31.02 18.78 -4.57
C GLY A 17 -32.06 18.10 -5.47
N LYS A 18 -31.67 17.47 -6.58
CA LYS A 18 -32.56 16.68 -7.44
C LYS A 18 -32.48 15.19 -7.07
N LEU A 19 -33.65 14.58 -6.89
CA LEU A 19 -33.77 13.15 -6.62
C LEU A 19 -33.60 12.36 -7.92
N ASN A 20 -32.70 11.38 -7.91
CA ASN A 20 -32.58 10.41 -8.99
C ASN A 20 -33.68 9.33 -8.86
N ARG A 21 -34.86 9.62 -9.40
CA ARG A 21 -36.06 8.78 -9.24
C ARG A 21 -35.88 7.38 -9.79
N VAL A 22 -35.25 7.23 -10.95
CA VAL A 22 -35.01 5.94 -11.59
C VAL A 22 -34.21 5.03 -10.67
N GLN A 23 -33.08 5.51 -10.14
CA GLN A 23 -32.24 4.73 -9.24
C GLN A 23 -32.94 4.36 -7.93
N VAL A 24 -33.78 5.24 -7.38
CA VAL A 24 -34.55 4.98 -6.16
C VAL A 24 -35.62 3.92 -6.42
N CYS A 25 -36.37 4.05 -7.52
CA CYS A 25 -37.40 3.10 -7.92
C CYS A 25 -36.81 1.71 -8.15
N ASP A 26 -35.67 1.61 -8.84
CA ASP A 26 -34.96 0.35 -9.07
C ASP A 26 -34.49 -0.27 -7.75
N PHE A 27 -33.87 0.53 -6.88
CA PHE A 27 -33.33 0.06 -5.60
C PHE A 27 -34.42 -0.40 -4.63
N LEU A 28 -35.52 0.35 -4.52
CA LEU A 28 -36.64 0.02 -3.64
C LEU A 28 -37.63 -0.97 -4.28
N CYS A 29 -37.49 -1.24 -5.57
CA CYS A 29 -38.42 -2.04 -6.38
C CYS A 29 -39.86 -1.51 -6.32
N VAL A 30 -40.04 -0.21 -6.54
CA VAL A 30 -41.36 0.46 -6.50
C VAL A 30 -41.60 1.30 -7.76
N SER A 31 -42.87 1.58 -8.06
CA SER A 31 -43.23 2.49 -9.14
C SER A 31 -43.01 3.95 -8.74
N GLU A 32 -42.78 4.82 -9.73
CA GLU A 32 -42.58 6.26 -9.51
C GLU A 32 -43.77 6.91 -8.78
N ARG A 33 -45.00 6.52 -9.14
CA ARG A 33 -46.23 6.95 -8.44
C ARG A 33 -46.20 6.62 -6.94
N THR A 34 -45.70 5.44 -6.58
CA THR A 34 -45.59 5.02 -5.18
C THR A 34 -44.54 5.83 -4.45
N LEU A 35 -43.40 6.09 -5.10
CA LEU A 35 -42.34 6.93 -4.57
C LEU A 35 -42.83 8.37 -4.33
N GLU A 36 -43.53 8.98 -5.28
CA GLU A 36 -44.08 10.33 -5.15
C GLU A 36 -45.10 10.42 -4.01
N ARG A 37 -45.97 9.41 -3.87
CA ARG A 37 -46.91 9.31 -2.75
C ARG A 37 -46.16 9.23 -1.41
N TRP A 38 -45.14 8.39 -1.29
CA TRP A 38 -44.36 8.26 -0.06
C TRP A 38 -43.60 9.54 0.29
N ILE A 39 -43.12 10.28 -0.70
CA ILE A 39 -42.45 11.57 -0.49
C ILE A 39 -43.44 12.64 -0.02
N SER A 40 -44.69 12.61 -0.51
CA SER A 40 -45.74 13.57 -0.15
C SER A 40 -46.33 13.29 1.22
N ASP A 41 -46.68 12.02 1.47
CA ASP A 41 -47.36 11.59 2.70
C ASP A 41 -46.36 11.28 3.84
N ASN A 42 -45.05 11.31 3.56
CA ASN A 42 -43.97 10.89 4.46
C ASN A 42 -44.23 9.52 5.12
N ASN A 43 -44.84 8.59 4.37
CA ASN A 43 -45.28 7.29 4.87
C ASN A 43 -44.76 6.13 3.99
N PRO A 44 -43.43 5.93 3.92
CA PRO A 44 -42.84 4.79 3.23
C PRO A 44 -43.11 3.47 3.98
N CYS A 45 -43.13 2.36 3.25
CA CYS A 45 -43.29 1.06 3.91
C CYS A 45 -42.06 0.73 4.78
N PRO A 46 -42.23 -0.02 5.89
CA PRO A 46 -41.12 -0.38 6.79
C PRO A 46 -39.96 -1.09 6.10
N ARG A 47 -40.25 -1.89 5.06
CA ARG A 47 -39.22 -2.56 4.24
C ARG A 47 -38.35 -1.55 3.50
N ALA A 48 -38.93 -0.49 2.93
CA ALA A 48 -38.19 0.53 2.20
C ALA A 48 -37.28 1.33 3.13
N LEU A 49 -37.76 1.68 4.33
CA LEU A 49 -36.95 2.31 5.37
C LEU A 49 -35.73 1.46 5.72
N ARG A 50 -35.94 0.17 5.98
CA ARG A 50 -34.86 -0.77 6.31
C ARG A 50 -33.84 -0.90 5.17
N LEU A 51 -34.27 -0.92 3.91
CA LEU A 51 -33.35 -0.96 2.76
C LEU A 51 -32.51 0.31 2.65
N LEU A 52 -33.10 1.48 2.92
CA LEU A 52 -32.36 2.74 2.95
C LEU A 52 -31.35 2.78 4.09
N GLU A 53 -31.73 2.31 5.29
CA GLU A 53 -30.81 2.19 6.42
C GLU A 53 -29.63 1.26 6.11
N LEU A 54 -29.89 0.07 5.54
CA LEU A 54 -28.83 -0.86 5.14
C LEU A 54 -27.85 -0.24 4.12
N ARG A 55 -28.36 0.61 3.23
CA ARG A 55 -27.54 1.36 2.27
C ARG A 55 -26.73 2.47 2.94
N ILE A 56 -27.34 3.24 3.84
CA ILE A 56 -26.68 4.29 4.62
C ILE A 56 -25.55 3.71 5.46
N ASP A 57 -25.78 2.56 6.09
CA ASP A 57 -24.77 1.80 6.85
C ASP A 57 -23.64 1.23 5.97
N GLY A 58 -23.75 1.33 4.64
CA GLY A 58 -22.76 0.77 3.70
C GLY A 58 -22.80 -0.76 3.57
N ARG A 59 -23.83 -1.43 4.12
CA ARG A 59 -23.98 -2.90 4.05
C ARG A 59 -24.37 -3.39 2.65
N ILE A 60 -24.87 -2.50 1.81
CA ILE A 60 -25.17 -2.76 0.41
C ILE A 60 -24.21 -1.93 -0.44
N SER A 61 -23.24 -2.59 -1.07
CA SER A 61 -22.32 -1.93 -1.99
C SER A 61 -23.00 -1.64 -3.32
N THR A 62 -22.85 -0.42 -3.83
CA THR A 62 -23.21 -0.04 -5.21
C THR A 62 -22.00 0.14 -6.11
N HIS A 63 -20.80 -0.13 -5.60
CA HIS A 63 -19.59 0.05 -6.37
C HIS A 63 -19.52 -1.01 -7.48
N PRO A 64 -19.22 -0.65 -8.74
CA PRO A 64 -19.24 -1.59 -9.87
C PRO A 64 -18.39 -2.86 -9.66
N ALA A 65 -17.25 -2.73 -8.99
CA ALA A 65 -16.37 -3.86 -8.67
C ALA A 65 -17.02 -4.93 -7.78
N TRP A 66 -18.07 -4.59 -7.04
CA TRP A 66 -18.79 -5.51 -6.13
C TRP A 66 -20.06 -6.10 -6.74
N ARG A 67 -20.39 -5.76 -8.00
CA ARG A 67 -21.67 -6.13 -8.65
C ARG A 67 -21.94 -7.64 -8.61
N ASP A 68 -20.91 -8.44 -8.85
CA ASP A 68 -21.04 -9.90 -8.95
C ASP A 68 -20.75 -10.62 -7.63
N PHE A 69 -20.41 -9.87 -6.57
CA PHE A 69 -20.18 -10.42 -5.26
C PHE A 69 -21.51 -10.59 -4.53
N LYS A 70 -21.67 -11.72 -3.84
CA LYS A 70 -22.91 -12.05 -3.15
C LYS A 70 -22.62 -12.57 -1.76
N VAL A 71 -23.22 -11.97 -0.74
CA VAL A 71 -23.19 -12.52 0.61
C VAL A 71 -24.35 -13.50 0.76
N CYS A 72 -24.05 -14.78 0.95
CA CYS A 72 -25.07 -15.79 1.17
C CYS A 72 -25.68 -15.70 2.56
N ARG A 73 -26.89 -16.27 2.71
CA ARG A 73 -27.58 -16.40 4.00
C ARG A 73 -26.71 -17.06 5.08
N ASN A 74 -25.82 -17.96 4.70
CA ASN A 74 -24.91 -18.68 5.60
C ASN A 74 -23.66 -17.86 5.97
N GLY A 75 -23.57 -16.58 5.60
CA GLY A 75 -22.48 -15.68 5.99
C GLY A 75 -21.21 -15.77 5.15
N TYR A 76 -21.25 -16.46 4.00
CA TYR A 76 -20.11 -16.54 3.08
C TYR A 76 -20.19 -15.48 1.98
N LEU A 77 -19.02 -14.95 1.59
CA LEU A 77 -18.86 -14.10 0.43
C LEU A 77 -18.58 -14.94 -0.82
N TRP A 78 -19.46 -14.88 -1.80
CA TRP A 78 -19.26 -15.45 -3.13
C TRP A 78 -18.69 -14.42 -4.08
N THR A 79 -17.79 -14.89 -4.93
CA THR A 79 -17.17 -14.08 -5.99
C THR A 79 -17.72 -14.43 -7.36
N SER A 80 -17.49 -13.55 -8.33
CA SER A 80 -17.83 -13.78 -9.74
C SER A 80 -17.23 -15.06 -10.33
N ARG A 81 -16.09 -15.51 -9.78
CA ARG A 81 -15.38 -16.72 -10.20
C ARG A 81 -15.91 -18.00 -9.55
N GLY A 82 -16.97 -17.92 -8.75
CA GLY A 82 -17.55 -19.07 -8.05
C GLY A 82 -16.79 -19.50 -6.79
N HIS A 83 -15.78 -18.74 -6.35
CA HIS A 83 -15.14 -18.98 -5.06
C HIS A 83 -15.99 -18.44 -3.92
N ARG A 84 -15.90 -19.13 -2.78
CA ARG A 84 -16.60 -18.81 -1.54
C ARG A 84 -15.58 -18.57 -0.43
N TYR A 85 -15.73 -17.46 0.27
CA TYR A 85 -14.86 -17.07 1.38
C TYR A 85 -15.67 -16.89 2.67
N ASP A 86 -15.17 -17.43 3.77
CA ASP A 86 -15.67 -17.15 5.11
C ASP A 86 -14.97 -15.91 5.69
N ALA A 87 -15.52 -15.38 6.78
CA ALA A 87 -14.95 -14.22 7.46
C ALA A 87 -13.51 -14.49 7.95
N GLY A 88 -13.22 -15.72 8.39
CA GLY A 88 -11.88 -16.12 8.82
C GLY A 88 -10.86 -16.05 7.70
N PHE A 89 -11.20 -16.50 6.49
CA PHE A 89 -10.32 -16.41 5.33
C PHE A 89 -10.04 -14.96 4.91
N ILE A 90 -11.05 -14.08 4.93
CA ILE A 90 -10.86 -12.66 4.62
C ILE A 90 -9.90 -12.01 5.61
N ASN A 91 -10.05 -12.28 6.91
CA ASN A 91 -9.14 -11.78 7.94
C ASN A 91 -7.70 -12.30 7.76
N LYS A 92 -7.55 -13.56 7.36
CA LYS A 92 -6.23 -14.14 7.05
C LYS A 92 -5.57 -13.44 5.86
N ILE A 93 -6.33 -13.06 4.83
CA ILE A 93 -5.77 -12.30 3.70
C ILE A 93 -5.23 -10.95 4.16
N ASP A 94 -5.97 -10.19 4.98
CA ASP A 94 -5.49 -8.90 5.49
C ASP A 94 -4.21 -9.07 6.32
N PHE A 95 -4.18 -10.09 7.19
CA PHE A 95 -2.97 -10.42 7.95
C PHE A 95 -1.77 -10.75 7.03
N LEU A 96 -1.99 -11.61 6.03
CA LEU A 96 -0.93 -12.01 5.08
C LEU A 96 -0.42 -10.81 4.27
N GLN A 97 -1.30 -9.91 3.84
CA GLN A 97 -0.90 -8.70 3.12
C GLN A 97 -0.04 -7.78 3.98
N ARG A 98 -0.40 -7.60 5.27
CA ARG A 98 0.40 -6.81 6.21
C ARG A 98 1.76 -7.46 6.48
N SER A 99 1.78 -8.79 6.68
CA SER A 99 3.01 -9.55 6.86
C SER A 99 3.93 -9.43 5.64
N ASN A 100 3.37 -9.56 4.43
CA ASN A 100 4.14 -9.47 3.20
C ASN A 100 4.79 -8.08 3.03
N ARG A 101 4.05 -7.00 3.32
CA ARG A 101 4.61 -5.64 3.31
C ARG A 101 5.75 -5.46 4.30
N ALA A 102 5.64 -6.07 5.49
CA ALA A 102 6.72 -6.03 6.48
C ALA A 102 7.96 -6.79 5.99
N HIS A 103 7.79 -7.95 5.37
CA HIS A 103 8.89 -8.71 4.76
C HIS A 103 9.54 -7.97 3.59
N GLU A 104 8.75 -7.33 2.72
CA GLU A 104 9.26 -6.48 1.65
C GLU A 104 10.11 -5.32 2.20
N SER A 105 9.64 -4.65 3.26
CA SER A 105 10.41 -3.59 3.92
C SER A 105 11.72 -4.10 4.50
N HIS A 106 11.71 -5.27 5.14
CA HIS A 106 12.92 -5.90 5.67
C HIS A 106 13.90 -6.29 4.56
N ALA A 107 13.40 -6.80 3.43
CA ALA A 107 14.24 -7.14 2.28
C ALA A 107 14.95 -5.90 1.71
N VAL A 108 14.26 -4.76 1.63
CA VAL A 108 14.85 -3.49 1.20
C VAL A 108 15.95 -3.00 2.17
N GLN A 109 15.74 -3.14 3.47
CA GLN A 109 16.76 -2.79 4.47
C GLN A 109 18.01 -3.67 4.33
N LEU A 110 17.82 -4.98 4.25
CA LEU A 110 18.93 -5.92 4.04
C LEU A 110 19.67 -5.65 2.73
N GLN A 111 18.96 -5.28 1.67
CA GLN A 111 19.60 -4.90 0.40
C GLN A 111 20.48 -3.65 0.56
N THR A 112 20.01 -2.67 1.33
CA THR A 112 20.79 -1.46 1.64
C THR A 112 22.04 -1.79 2.46
N GLU A 113 21.93 -2.69 3.44
CA GLU A 113 23.08 -3.17 4.22
C GLU A 113 24.10 -3.91 3.34
N ILE A 114 23.64 -4.76 2.43
CA ILE A 114 24.50 -5.45 1.47
C ILE A 114 25.27 -4.45 0.60
N ASP A 115 24.59 -3.41 0.12
CA ASP A 115 25.23 -2.40 -0.74
C ASP A 115 26.26 -1.56 0.03
N ASN A 116 25.96 -1.19 1.28
CA ASN A 116 26.95 -0.56 2.17
C ASN A 116 28.18 -1.45 2.41
N LEU A 117 27.98 -2.76 2.61
CA LEU A 117 29.09 -3.70 2.78
C LEU A 117 29.95 -3.81 1.52
N LYS A 118 29.33 -3.79 0.32
CA LYS A 118 30.08 -3.76 -0.94
C LYS A 118 30.94 -2.50 -1.04
N ASP A 119 30.41 -1.34 -0.65
CA ASP A 119 31.16 -0.09 -0.67
C ASP A 119 32.36 -0.13 0.28
N LEU A 120 32.18 -0.71 1.48
CA LEU A 120 33.28 -0.90 2.44
C LEU A 120 34.36 -1.85 1.92
N VAL A 121 33.98 -2.95 1.26
CA VAL A 121 34.93 -3.87 0.63
C VAL A 121 35.72 -3.15 -0.46
N GLN A 122 35.06 -2.36 -1.32
CA GLN A 122 35.74 -1.57 -2.34
C GLN A 122 36.69 -0.53 -1.73
N ALA A 123 36.30 0.13 -0.63
CA ALA A 123 37.17 1.06 0.08
C ALA A 123 38.40 0.35 0.67
N SER A 124 38.22 -0.85 1.22
CA SER A 124 39.31 -1.70 1.72
C SER A 124 40.29 -2.07 0.61
N ASP A 125 39.80 -2.46 -0.56
CA ASP A 125 40.66 -2.78 -1.71
C ASP A 125 41.48 -1.56 -2.15
N ARG A 126 40.87 -0.37 -2.19
CA ARG A 126 41.60 0.89 -2.49
C ARG A 126 42.66 1.20 -1.44
N MET A 127 42.35 1.05 -0.15
CA MET A 127 43.33 1.25 0.92
C MET A 127 44.51 0.29 0.81
N ARG A 128 44.26 -0.96 0.44
CA ARG A 128 45.33 -1.94 0.19
C ARG A 128 46.26 -1.48 -0.93
N ASP A 129 45.70 -0.93 -2.01
CA ASP A 129 46.51 -0.47 -3.14
C ASP A 129 47.32 0.79 -2.79
N ILE A 130 46.74 1.74 -2.06
CA ILE A 130 47.47 2.89 -1.48
C ILE A 130 48.61 2.39 -0.57
N GLY A 131 48.35 1.37 0.25
CA GLY A 131 49.37 0.76 1.11
C GLY A 131 50.56 0.21 0.32
N LYS A 132 50.32 -0.47 -0.81
CA LYS A 132 51.39 -0.95 -1.71
C LYS A 132 52.19 0.20 -2.32
N GLU A 133 51.52 1.27 -2.74
CA GLU A 133 52.20 2.45 -3.29
C GLU A 133 53.10 3.12 -2.26
N LEU A 134 52.62 3.27 -1.01
CA LEU A 134 53.40 3.84 0.09
C LEU A 134 54.65 3.01 0.42
N ILE A 135 54.53 1.67 0.45
CA ILE A 135 55.68 0.78 0.63
C ILE A 135 56.71 1.00 -0.48
N THR A 136 56.25 1.01 -1.74
CA THR A 136 57.12 1.24 -2.91
C THR A 136 57.82 2.59 -2.83
N MET A 137 57.14 3.63 -2.37
CA MET A 137 57.71 4.96 -2.19
C MET A 137 58.74 4.99 -1.06
N SER A 138 58.46 4.31 0.07
CA SER A 138 59.38 4.17 1.20
C SER A 138 60.68 3.48 0.78
N ASP A 139 60.59 2.41 0.01
CA ASP A 139 61.77 1.68 -0.48
C ASP A 139 62.63 2.53 -1.41
N ARG A 140 62.01 3.36 -2.27
CA ARG A 140 62.74 4.36 -3.08
C ARG A 140 63.44 5.40 -2.22
N PHE A 141 62.81 5.89 -1.15
CA PHE A 141 63.43 6.84 -0.24
C PHE A 141 64.60 6.23 0.54
N LYS A 142 64.46 5.00 1.04
CA LYS A 142 65.55 4.26 1.69
C LYS A 142 66.72 4.04 0.73
N PHE A 143 66.44 3.67 -0.52
CA PHE A 143 67.49 3.51 -1.52
C PHE A 143 68.22 4.84 -1.79
N ARG A 144 67.47 5.94 -1.89
CA ARG A 144 68.03 7.29 -2.09
C ARG A 144 68.90 7.73 -0.90
N SER A 145 68.50 7.45 0.34
CA SER A 145 69.29 7.79 1.51
C SER A 145 70.58 6.97 1.61
N ILE A 146 70.55 5.69 1.22
CA ILE A 146 71.75 4.85 1.11
C ILE A 146 72.72 5.44 0.07
N LEU A 147 72.23 5.85 -1.10
CA LEU A 147 73.05 6.49 -2.14
C LEU A 147 73.70 7.79 -1.65
N PHE A 148 72.95 8.68 -0.99
CA PHE A 148 73.51 9.92 -0.44
C PHE A 148 74.59 9.65 0.62
N ASN A 149 74.40 8.65 1.48
CA ASN A 149 75.40 8.27 2.48
C ASN A 149 76.65 7.66 1.85
N TYR A 150 76.51 6.93 0.74
CA TYR A 150 77.63 6.38 -0.01
C TYR A 150 78.45 7.46 -0.71
N ASP A 151 77.80 8.42 -1.39
CA ASP A 151 78.49 9.56 -2.02
C ASP A 151 79.20 10.43 -0.96
N ALA A 152 78.57 10.70 0.18
CA ALA A 152 79.17 11.45 1.27
C ALA A 152 80.36 10.72 1.96
N GLN A 153 80.43 9.39 1.88
CA GLN A 153 81.61 8.64 2.32
C GLN A 153 82.74 8.70 1.29
N LYS A 154 82.40 8.69 -0.01
CA LYS A 154 83.36 8.77 -1.11
C LYS A 154 84.12 10.10 -1.12
N ASP A 155 83.42 11.21 -0.85
CA ASP A 155 84.00 12.56 -0.77
C ASP A 155 84.90 12.77 0.47
N LYS A 156 84.84 11.91 1.48
CA LYS A 156 85.72 11.96 2.67
C LYS A 156 87.01 11.15 2.51
N THR A 157 87.13 10.36 1.45
CA THR A 157 88.28 9.50 1.16
C THR A 157 89.17 10.01 0.02
N ALA A 158 88.88 11.20 -0.51
CA ALA A 158 89.72 11.93 -1.47
C ALA A 158 90.39 13.12 -0.77
#